data_AF-A0A3B1A8T9-F1
#
_entry.id   AF-A0A3B1A8T9-F1
#
_cell.length_a   1.000
_cell.length_b   1.000
_cell.length_c   1.000
_cell.angle_alpha   90.00
_cell.angle_beta   90.00
_cell.angle_gamma   90.00
#
_symmetry.space_group_name_H-M   'P 1'
#
loop_
_entity.id
_entity.type
_entity.pdbx_description
1 polymer ?
#
loop_
_entity_poly.entity_id
_entity_poly.type
_entity_poly.pdbx_seq_one_letter_code
_entity_poly.pdbx_strand_id
1 'polypeptide(L)'
;MKNIHGGNFPLAYVYPKEMRATRDLLRRRTKIVRHGADLKAHVANTTSQYNLPPNKVNLKNKDAREHLRSTFKDNSVQRNIDLDMVILDCYAGQLVKVEWFIGQQAKQHKPVHLYRMLG
;
A
#
# COMPACT_ATOMS: atom_id res chain seq x y z
N MET A 1 23.42 -34.20 14.04
CA MET A 1 22.81 -33.28 13.05
C MET A 1 21.31 -33.30 13.23
N LYS A 2 20.70 -32.18 13.63
CA LYS A 2 19.26 -32.07 13.89
C LYS A 2 18.56 -31.58 12.62
N ASN A 3 17.68 -32.40 12.06
CA ASN A 3 16.89 -32.09 10.87
C ASN A 3 16.04 -30.85 11.14
N ILE A 4 16.19 -29.85 10.28
CA ILE A 4 15.30 -28.71 10.15
C ILE A 4 13.95 -29.26 9.68
N HIS A 5 12.96 -29.29 10.58
CA HIS A 5 11.57 -29.47 10.17
C HIS A 5 11.23 -28.27 9.29
N GLY A 6 11.16 -28.47 7.98
CA GLY A 6 10.60 -27.49 7.05
C GLY A 6 9.20 -27.17 7.55
N GLY A 7 9.07 -26.02 8.21
CA GLY A 7 7.82 -25.59 8.82
C GLY A 7 6.72 -25.67 7.78
N ASN A 8 5.58 -26.24 8.18
CA ASN A 8 4.31 -26.32 7.47
C ASN A 8 4.18 -25.25 6.37
N PHE A 9 4.61 -25.58 5.14
CA PHE A 9 4.36 -24.74 3.97
C PHE A 9 2.83 -24.63 3.87
N PRO A 10 2.24 -23.43 3.91
CA PRO A 10 0.81 -23.31 3.77
C PRO A 10 0.44 -23.96 2.44
N LEU A 11 -0.38 -25.02 2.50
CA LEU A 11 -0.94 -25.66 1.31
C LEU A 11 -1.53 -24.54 0.45
N ALA A 12 -0.88 -24.25 -0.68
CA ALA A 12 -1.29 -23.19 -1.56
C ALA A 12 -2.74 -23.45 -1.94
N TYR A 13 -3.65 -22.64 -1.40
CA TYR A 13 -5.07 -22.87 -1.61
C TYR A 13 -5.34 -22.83 -3.11
N VAL A 14 -5.77 -23.96 -3.66
CA VAL A 14 -6.03 -24.09 -5.10
C VAL A 14 -7.30 -23.31 -5.39
N TYR A 15 -7.13 -22.09 -5.88
CA TYR A 15 -8.23 -21.25 -6.31
C TYR A 15 -8.95 -21.89 -7.50
N PRO A 16 -10.29 -21.99 -7.43
CA PRO A 16 -11.12 -22.25 -8.61
C PRO A 16 -10.73 -21.30 -9.75
N LYS A 17 -10.84 -21.75 -10.99
CA LYS A 17 -10.37 -21.02 -12.18
C LYS A 17 -10.96 -19.60 -12.22
N GLU A 18 -12.19 -19.47 -11.79
CA GLU A 18 -13.02 -18.26 -11.74
C GLU A 18 -12.45 -17.22 -10.76
N MET A 19 -11.75 -17.64 -9.70
CA MET A 19 -11.18 -16.76 -8.67
C MET A 19 -9.76 -16.28 -8.95
N ARG A 20 -9.07 -16.86 -9.95
CA ARG A 20 -7.65 -16.56 -10.20
C ARG A 20 -7.43 -15.09 -10.56
N ALA A 21 -8.33 -14.52 -11.36
CA ALA A 21 -8.30 -13.11 -11.72
C ALA A 21 -8.44 -12.20 -10.49
N THR A 22 -9.39 -12.50 -9.58
CA THR A 22 -9.59 -11.75 -8.33
C THR A 22 -8.38 -11.84 -7.40
N ARG A 23 -7.72 -13.00 -7.31
CA ARG A 23 -6.47 -13.17 -6.56
C ARG A 23 -5.34 -12.32 -7.15
N ASP A 24 -5.20 -12.30 -8.47
CA ASP A 24 -4.14 -11.54 -9.12
C ASP A 24 -4.34 -10.02 -8.92
N LEU A 25 -5.60 -9.57 -8.90
CA LEU A 25 -5.96 -8.20 -8.50
C LEU A 25 -5.61 -7.91 -7.04
N LEU A 26 -5.85 -8.84 -6.11
CA LEU A 26 -5.43 -8.72 -4.70
C LEU A 26 -3.91 -8.60 -4.56
N ARG A 27 -3.15 -9.40 -5.32
CA ARG A 27 -1.69 -9.31 -5.35
C ARG A 27 -1.22 -7.95 -5.89
N ARG A 28 -1.87 -7.43 -6.93
CA ARG A 28 -1.60 -6.09 -7.45
C ARG A 28 -1.89 -5.02 -6.40
N ARG A 29 -3.01 -5.12 -5.69
CA ARG A 29 -3.37 -4.23 -4.57
C ARG A 29 -2.29 -4.22 -3.49
N THR A 30 -1.78 -5.38 -3.08
CA THR A 30 -0.68 -5.48 -2.10
C THR A 30 0.60 -4.79 -2.57
N LYS A 31 0.98 -4.94 -3.85
CA LYS A 31 2.15 -4.23 -4.41
C LYS A 31 1.97 -2.71 -4.37
N ILE A 32 0.78 -2.21 -4.72
CA ILE A 32 0.47 -0.76 -4.67
C ILE A 32 0.52 -0.23 -3.24
N VAL A 33 -0.02 -0.98 -2.26
CA VAL A 33 0.03 -0.59 -0.85
C VAL A 33 1.46 -0.54 -0.32
N ARG A 34 2.30 -1.52 -0.69
CA ARG A 34 3.73 -1.52 -0.32
C ARG A 34 4.44 -0.32 -0.91
N HIS A 35 4.26 -0.05 -2.20
CA HIS A 35 4.84 1.13 -2.84
C HIS A 35 4.36 2.43 -2.16
N GLY A 36 3.08 2.52 -1.81
CA GLY A 36 2.57 3.66 -1.03
C GLY A 36 3.16 3.78 0.38
N ALA A 37 3.68 2.70 0.97
CA ALA A 37 4.45 2.78 2.22
C ALA A 37 5.87 3.31 1.97
N ASP A 38 6.51 2.89 0.88
CA ASP A 38 7.84 3.35 0.49
C ASP A 38 7.85 4.87 0.21
N LEU A 39 6.84 5.40 -0.48
CA LEU A 39 6.68 6.84 -0.72
C LEU A 39 6.56 7.63 0.59
N LYS A 40 5.81 7.10 1.57
CA LYS A 40 5.68 7.73 2.89
C LYS A 40 7.00 7.71 3.67
N ALA A 41 7.74 6.62 3.57
CA ALA A 41 9.06 6.49 4.17
C ALA A 41 10.04 7.48 3.54
N HIS A 42 10.01 7.64 2.21
CA HIS A 42 10.81 8.65 1.51
C HIS A 42 10.54 10.06 2.06
N VAL A 43 9.28 10.48 2.16
CA VAL A 43 8.90 11.79 2.71
C VAL A 43 9.42 11.99 4.13
N ALA A 44 9.28 10.99 5.00
CA ALA A 44 9.80 11.05 6.36
C ALA A 44 11.34 11.15 6.40
N ASN A 45 12.02 10.37 5.56
CA ASN A 45 13.47 10.37 5.44
C ASN A 45 13.98 11.72 4.93
N THR A 46 13.38 12.27 3.88
CA THR A 46 13.74 13.60 3.34
C THR A 46 13.51 14.69 4.39
N THR A 47 12.42 14.63 5.16
CA THR A 47 12.18 15.57 6.27
C THR A 47 13.33 15.53 7.28
N SER A 48 13.77 14.33 7.67
CA SER A 48 14.90 14.15 8.59
C SER A 48 16.24 14.59 7.98
N GLN A 49 16.48 14.34 6.69
CA GLN A 49 17.71 14.72 6.00
C GLN A 49 17.91 16.24 5.97
N TYR A 50 16.81 17.00 5.89
CA TYR A 50 16.83 18.46 5.91
C TYR A 50 16.72 19.05 7.33
N ASN A 51 16.87 18.22 8.37
CA ASN A 51 16.78 18.60 9.79
C ASN A 51 15.48 19.35 10.15
N LEU A 52 14.40 19.03 9.45
CA LEU A 52 13.08 19.60 9.72
C LEU A 52 12.43 18.86 10.89
N PRO A 53 11.54 19.51 11.66
CA PRO A 53 10.83 18.83 12.73
C PRO A 53 10.10 17.60 12.18
N PRO A 54 10.12 16.47 12.90
CA PRO A 54 9.50 15.25 12.43
C PRO A 54 8.05 15.53 12.07
N ASN A 55 7.71 15.19 10.84
CA ASN A 55 6.38 15.32 10.31
C ASN A 55 5.42 14.46 11.16
N LYS A 56 4.79 15.07 12.18
CA LYS A 56 3.70 14.47 12.98
C LYS A 56 2.42 14.25 12.16
N VAL A 57 2.52 14.42 10.85
CA VAL A 57 1.41 14.35 9.92
C VAL A 57 1.12 12.89 9.62
N ASN A 58 -0.03 12.45 10.12
CA ASN A 58 -0.66 11.25 9.60
C ASN A 58 -0.98 11.51 8.13
N LEU A 59 -0.12 11.03 7.22
CA LEU A 59 -0.22 11.23 5.77
C LEU A 59 -1.53 10.71 5.15
N LYS A 60 -2.41 10.11 5.96
CA LYS A 60 -3.81 9.83 5.59
C LYS A 60 -4.65 11.11 5.50
N ASN A 61 -4.40 12.14 6.32
CA ASN A 61 -5.16 13.39 6.30
C ASN A 61 -4.72 14.29 5.14
N LYS A 62 -5.68 14.92 4.44
CA LYS A 62 -5.41 15.84 3.32
C LYS A 62 -4.73 17.12 3.80
N ASP A 63 -5.20 17.69 4.91
CA ASP A 63 -4.69 18.96 5.45
C ASP A 63 -3.20 18.83 5.84
N ALA A 64 -2.87 17.65 6.37
CA ALA A 64 -1.50 17.23 6.67
C ALA A 64 -0.59 17.18 5.43
N ARG A 65 -1.13 16.81 4.26
CA ARG A 65 -0.38 16.80 2.99
C ARG A 65 -0.24 18.21 2.40
N GLU A 66 -1.15 19.12 2.73
CA GLU A 66 -1.11 20.49 2.24
C GLU A 66 -0.01 21.31 2.93
N HIS A 67 0.21 21.11 4.23
CA HIS A 67 1.35 21.72 4.95
C HIS A 67 2.72 21.29 4.41
N LEU A 68 2.81 20.11 3.78
CA LEU A 68 4.03 19.59 3.17
C LEU A 68 4.41 20.28 1.86
N ARG A 69 3.48 21.00 1.22
CA ARG A 69 3.69 21.68 -0.08
C ARG A 69 4.59 22.92 -0.02
N SER A 70 4.89 23.41 1.19
CA SER A 70 5.73 24.60 1.40
C SER A 70 6.80 24.40 2.46
N THR A 71 7.17 23.15 2.78
CA THR A 71 8.11 22.85 3.87
C THR A 71 9.57 22.96 3.42
N PHE A 72 9.87 22.63 2.17
CA PHE A 72 11.25 22.58 1.67
C PHE A 72 11.62 23.86 0.92
N LYS A 73 12.79 24.43 1.25
CA LYS A 73 13.32 25.64 0.59
C LYS A 73 13.87 25.35 -0.81
N ASP A 74 14.37 24.14 -1.04
CA ASP A 74 14.88 23.71 -2.34
C ASP A 74 13.73 23.27 -3.25
N ASN A 75 13.64 23.89 -4.43
CA ASN A 75 12.57 23.64 -5.38
C ASN A 75 12.55 22.19 -5.91
N SER A 76 13.72 21.57 -6.07
CA SER A 76 13.81 20.19 -6.58
C SER A 76 13.32 19.19 -5.54
N VAL A 77 13.68 19.43 -4.28
CA VAL A 77 13.23 18.61 -3.14
C VAL A 77 11.73 18.75 -2.96
N GLN A 78 11.22 19.99 -2.99
CA GLN A 78 9.78 20.24 -2.89
C GLN A 78 9.02 19.52 -4.01
N ARG A 79 9.54 19.58 -5.24
CA ARG A 79 8.94 18.89 -6.40
C ARG A 79 8.90 17.37 -6.24
N ASN A 80 9.94 16.77 -5.65
CA ASN A 80 9.96 15.33 -5.37
C ASN A 80 8.89 14.95 -4.33
N ILE A 81 8.77 15.71 -3.24
CA ILE A 81 7.74 15.45 -2.23
C ILE A 81 6.33 15.67 -2.79
N ASP A 82 6.13 16.70 -3.60
CA ASP A 82 4.85 16.95 -4.26
C ASP A 82 4.45 15.79 -5.19
N LEU A 83 5.41 15.23 -5.94
CA LEU A 83 5.18 14.05 -6.79
C LEU A 83 4.70 12.85 -5.95
N ASP A 84 5.37 12.56 -4.84
CA ASP A 84 4.98 11.48 -3.94
C ASP A 84 3.56 11.69 -3.40
N MET A 85 3.20 12.92 -3.04
CA MET A 85 1.86 13.25 -2.55
C MET A 85 0.78 13.01 -3.62
N VAL A 86 1.03 13.42 -4.87
CA VAL A 86 0.11 13.19 -5.99
C VAL A 86 -0.11 11.70 -6.24
N ILE A 87 0.97 10.90 -6.20
CA ILE A 87 0.86 9.45 -6.37
C ILE A 87 0.10 8.81 -5.22
N LEU A 88 0.35 9.23 -3.97
CA LEU A 88 -0.36 8.74 -2.79
C LEU A 88 -1.86 9.06 -2.85
N ASP A 89 -2.24 10.26 -3.29
CA ASP A 89 -3.64 10.64 -3.49
C ASP A 89 -4.33 9.78 -4.56
N CYS A 90 -3.64 9.54 -5.67
CA CYS A 90 -4.11 8.64 -6.72
C CYS A 90 -4.31 7.22 -6.17
N TYR A 91 -3.34 6.70 -5.42
CA TYR A 91 -3.44 5.38 -4.80
C TYR A 91 -4.60 5.28 -3.84
N ALA A 92 -4.81 6.27 -2.97
CA ALA A 92 -5.94 6.28 -2.04
C ALA A 92 -7.28 6.19 -2.79
N GLY A 93 -7.45 6.98 -3.85
CA GLY A 93 -8.68 6.95 -4.66
C GLY A 93 -8.90 5.64 -5.42
N GLN A 94 -7.84 5.06 -5.98
CA GLN A 94 -7.96 3.81 -6.75
C GLN A 94 -8.09 2.58 -5.87
N LEU A 95 -7.40 2.54 -4.71
CA LEU A 95 -7.48 1.44 -3.77
C LEU A 95 -8.89 1.24 -3.23
N VAL A 96 -9.62 2.33 -2.92
CA VAL A 96 -11.04 2.24 -2.50
C VAL A 96 -11.90 1.53 -3.55
N LYS A 97 -11.72 1.85 -4.83
CA LYS A 97 -12.47 1.22 -5.93
C LYS A 97 -12.14 -0.26 -6.08
N VAL A 98 -10.85 -0.60 -6.01
CA VAL A 98 -10.36 -1.98 -6.10
C VAL A 98 -10.86 -2.81 -4.92
N GLU A 99 -10.78 -2.27 -3.70
CA GLU A 99 -11.26 -2.94 -2.49
C GLU A 99 -12.77 -3.15 -2.51
N TRP A 100 -13.53 -2.16 -2.98
CA TRP A 100 -14.97 -2.31 -3.18
C TRP A 100 -15.29 -3.43 -4.17
N PHE A 101 -14.62 -3.45 -5.33
CA PHE A 101 -14.82 -4.48 -6.35
C PHE A 101 -14.50 -5.89 -5.81
N ILE A 102 -13.35 -6.05 -5.15
CA ILE A 102 -12.97 -7.32 -4.52
C ILE A 102 -14.01 -7.73 -3.47
N GLY A 103 -14.53 -6.78 -2.69
CA GLY A 103 -15.60 -7.03 -1.72
C GLY A 103 -16.87 -7.57 -2.36
N GLN A 104 -17.27 -7.06 -3.54
CA GLN A 104 -18.42 -7.59 -4.28
C GLN A 104 -18.16 -9.01 -4.80
N GLN A 105 -16.97 -9.26 -5.37
CA GLN A 105 -16.59 -10.59 -5.86
C GLN A 105 -16.54 -11.61 -4.71
N ALA A 106 -16.06 -11.22 -3.53
CA ALA A 106 -16.02 -12.10 -2.36
C ALA A 106 -17.41 -12.42 -1.78
N LYS A 107 -18.39 -11.53 -1.93
CA LYS A 107 -19.79 -11.82 -1.53
C LYS A 107 -20.43 -12.86 -2.46
N GLN A 108 -20.11 -12.82 -3.76
CA GLN A 108 -20.60 -13.80 -4.74
C GLN A 108 -20.02 -15.19 -4.50
N HIS A 109 -18.81 -15.27 -3.94
CA HIS A 109 -18.14 -16.53 -3.67
C HIS A 109 -17.81 -16.69 -2.18
N LYS A 110 -18.67 -17.40 -1.44
CA LYS A 110 -18.56 -17.77 0.00
C LYS A 110 -17.43 -17.06 0.81
N PRO A 111 -17.76 -16.28 1.86
CA PRO A 111 -16.83 -15.37 2.55
C PRO A 111 -15.55 -16.00 3.14
N VAL A 112 -15.48 -17.32 3.30
CA VAL A 112 -14.33 -18.08 3.82
C VAL A 112 -13.07 -17.95 2.94
N HIS A 113 -13.19 -17.59 1.66
CA HIS A 113 -12.06 -17.58 0.73
C HIS A 113 -11.19 -16.31 0.78
N LEU A 114 -11.68 -15.22 1.38
CA LEU A 114 -10.99 -13.93 1.36
C LEU A 114 -9.63 -13.96 2.11
N TYR A 115 -9.60 -14.62 3.29
CA TYR A 115 -8.41 -14.68 4.13
C TYR A 115 -7.25 -15.50 3.52
N ARG A 116 -7.55 -16.42 2.61
CA ARG A 116 -6.53 -17.27 1.96
C ARG A 116 -5.86 -16.59 0.77
N MET A 117 -6.40 -15.48 0.26
CA MET A 117 -5.92 -14.82 -0.98
C MET A 117 -4.70 -13.93 -0.75
N LEU A 118 -4.37 -13.67 0.52
CA LEU A 118 -3.27 -12.80 0.94
C LEU A 118 -1.97 -13.57 1.24
N GLY A 119 -2.00 -14.90 1.19
CA GLY A 119 -0.85 -15.79 1.38
C GLY A 119 0.04 -15.95 0.16
#